data_AF-A0A444UN13-F1
#
_entry.id   AF-A0A444UN13-F1
#
_cell.length_a   1.000
_cell.length_b   1.000
_cell.length_c   1.000
_cell.angle_alpha   90.00
_cell.angle_beta   90.00
_cell.angle_gamma   90.00
#
_symmetry.space_group_name_H-M   'P 1'
#
loop_
_entity.id
_entity.type
_entity.pdbx_description
1 polymer ?
#
loop_
_entity_poly.entity_id
_entity_poly.type
_entity_poly.pdbx_seq_one_letter_code
_entity_poly.pdbx_strand_id
1 'polypeptide(L)'
;MGYQYVLTRGEYPEYIRWMGLNDRLGSCKMIHFTSSSQYKIQLYDKGDFTGQVFKATEDCPSVMDQFRTREVHSCKVLEGAWVFFEHPNYRGRQYLLQKGEYRRPVDWGAVCPSVQSFRRLIE
;
A
#
# COMPACT_ATOMS: atom_id res chain seq x y z
N MET A 1 8.12 -2.84 -15.74
CA MET A 1 7.52 -2.86 -14.39
C MET A 1 6.51 -4.00 -14.35
N GLY A 2 6.58 -4.87 -13.34
CA GLY A 2 5.67 -6.01 -13.16
C GLY A 2 4.68 -5.79 -12.02
N TYR A 3 3.79 -6.75 -11.81
CA TYR A 3 2.89 -6.78 -10.65
C TYR A 3 3.67 -7.14 -9.38
N GLN A 4 3.28 -6.52 -8.26
CA GLN A 4 3.81 -6.84 -6.93
C GLN A 4 2.71 -7.51 -6.12
N TYR A 5 3.09 -8.50 -5.30
CA TYR A 5 2.20 -9.22 -4.40
C TYR A 5 2.88 -9.31 -3.04
N VAL A 6 2.17 -8.95 -1.98
CA VAL A 6 2.68 -9.03 -0.61
C VAL A 6 2.19 -10.33 0.02
N LEU A 7 3.12 -11.25 0.29
CA LEU A 7 2.85 -12.54 0.91
C LEU A 7 3.28 -12.48 2.38
N THR A 8 2.35 -12.77 3.27
CA THR A 8 2.60 -12.96 4.71
C THR A 8 2.87 -14.44 5.00
N ARG A 9 3.20 -14.77 6.25
CA ARG A 9 3.35 -16.18 6.65
C ARG A 9 2.06 -16.95 6.35
N GLY A 10 2.18 -18.06 5.63
CA GLY A 10 1.05 -18.90 5.26
C GLY A 10 1.38 -19.86 4.11
N GLU A 11 0.40 -20.68 3.75
CA GLU A 11 0.47 -21.59 2.61
C GLU A 11 -0.38 -21.04 1.46
N TYR A 12 0.18 -21.04 0.26
CA TYR A 12 -0.46 -20.51 -0.94
C TYR A 12 -0.37 -21.55 -2.07
N PRO A 13 -1.22 -22.58 -2.07
CA PRO A 13 -1.14 -23.69 -3.02
C PRO A 13 -1.43 -23.29 -4.48
N GLU A 14 -2.11 -22.15 -4.68
CA GLU A 14 -2.50 -21.65 -6.00
C GLU A 14 -2.26 -20.14 -6.10
N TYR A 15 -1.98 -19.63 -7.30
CA TYR A 15 -1.63 -18.22 -7.50
C TYR A 15 -2.76 -17.27 -7.08
N ILE A 16 -4.02 -17.71 -7.16
CA ILE A 16 -5.20 -16.96 -6.74
C ILE A 16 -5.13 -16.64 -5.23
N ARG A 17 -4.51 -17.52 -4.43
CA ARG A 17 -4.40 -17.34 -2.97
C ARG A 17 -3.52 -16.16 -2.57
N TRP A 18 -2.54 -15.76 -3.39
CA TRP A 18 -1.76 -14.53 -3.19
C TRP A 18 -2.27 -13.35 -4.04
N MET A 19 -3.48 -13.48 -4.62
CA MET A 19 -4.07 -12.51 -5.56
C MET A 19 -3.29 -12.36 -6.87
N GLY A 20 -2.55 -13.40 -7.27
CA GLY A 20 -1.83 -13.45 -8.53
C GLY A 20 -2.78 -13.31 -9.72
N LEU A 21 -2.34 -12.62 -10.77
CA LEU A 21 -3.04 -12.61 -12.06
C LEU A 21 -2.78 -13.89 -12.87
N ASN A 22 -1.60 -14.48 -12.66
CA ASN A 22 -1.14 -15.75 -13.21
C ASN A 22 -0.02 -16.29 -12.30
N ASP A 23 0.59 -17.38 -12.72
CA ASP A 23 1.67 -18.11 -12.05
C ASP A 23 3.08 -17.55 -12.34
N ARG A 24 3.21 -16.45 -13.09
CA ARG A 24 4.52 -15.89 -13.47
C ARG A 24 5.08 -14.99 -12.38
N LEU A 25 6.17 -15.44 -11.76
CA LEU A 25 6.98 -14.66 -10.83
C LEU A 25 8.41 -14.56 -11.36
N GLY A 26 8.95 -13.35 -11.45
CA GLY A 26 10.31 -13.10 -11.96
C GLY A 26 11.35 -12.76 -10.89
N SER A 27 10.92 -12.41 -9.69
CA SER A 27 11.80 -11.97 -8.60
C SER A 27 11.05 -11.98 -7.27
N CYS A 28 11.77 -12.11 -6.16
CA CYS A 28 11.23 -11.92 -4.81
C CYS A 28 12.18 -11.05 -3.97
N LYS A 29 11.64 -10.41 -2.93
CA LYS A 29 12.41 -9.63 -1.97
C LYS A 29 11.82 -9.86 -0.58
N MET A 30 12.69 -10.13 0.40
CA MET A 30 12.28 -10.18 1.80
C MET A 30 11.91 -8.78 2.31
N ILE A 31 10.80 -8.68 3.03
CA ILE A 31 10.38 -7.44 3.68
C ILE A 31 10.97 -7.44 5.08
N HIS A 32 11.81 -6.44 5.37
CA HIS A 32 12.35 -6.25 6.70
C HIS A 32 11.38 -5.41 7.53
N PHE A 33 10.87 -5.99 8.61
CA PHE A 33 10.08 -5.28 9.60
C PHE A 33 11.01 -4.54 10.56
N THR A 34 10.80 -3.23 10.68
CA THR A 34 11.36 -2.49 11.83
C THR A 34 10.53 -2.84 13.06
N SER A 35 11.16 -3.05 14.21
CA SER A 35 10.54 -3.47 15.48
C SER A 35 9.57 -2.45 16.11
N SER A 36 8.91 -1.62 15.31
CA SER A 36 7.92 -0.64 15.76
C SER A 36 6.60 -1.33 16.05
N SER A 37 6.14 -1.26 17.30
CA SER A 37 4.77 -1.64 17.69
C SER A 37 3.70 -0.65 17.20
N GLN A 38 4.12 0.44 16.55
CA GLN A 38 3.25 1.51 16.09
C GLN A 38 3.17 1.54 14.57
N TYR A 39 1.99 1.92 14.07
CA TYR A 39 1.72 2.13 12.65
C TYR A 39 1.16 3.52 12.47
N LYS A 40 1.73 4.28 11.54
CA LYS A 40 1.25 5.63 11.25
C LYS A 40 1.57 6.01 9.82
N ILE A 41 0.53 6.42 9.08
CA ILE A 41 0.63 6.89 7.71
C ILE A 41 -0.12 8.21 7.54
N GLN A 42 0.38 9.04 6.62
CA GLN A 42 -0.27 10.28 6.19
C GLN A 42 -0.44 10.23 4.67
N LEU A 43 -1.66 10.44 4.19
CA LEU A 43 -2.01 10.52 2.77
C LEU A 43 -2.32 11.96 2.40
N TYR A 44 -1.99 12.31 1.17
CA TYR A 44 -2.20 13.65 0.61
C TYR A 44 -2.89 13.53 -0.75
N ASP A 45 -3.87 14.41 -0.98
CA ASP A 45 -4.60 14.49 -2.25
C ASP A 45 -3.80 15.17 -3.37
N LYS A 46 -2.68 15.82 -3.03
CA LYS A 46 -1.73 16.42 -3.98
C LYS A 46 -0.32 15.86 -3.79
N GLY A 47 0.53 16.10 -4.79
CA GLY A 47 1.95 15.77 -4.75
C GLY A 47 2.70 16.59 -3.70
N ASP A 48 3.93 16.14 -3.39
CA ASP A 48 4.88 16.87 -2.54
C ASP A 48 4.35 17.25 -1.15
N PHE A 49 3.47 16.42 -0.57
CA PHE A 49 2.90 16.57 0.77
C PHE A 49 2.05 17.83 0.94
N THR A 50 1.35 18.24 -0.11
CA THR A 50 0.47 19.41 -0.12
C THR A 50 -1.01 19.01 -0.18
N GLY A 51 -1.91 19.98 0.03
CA GLY A 51 -3.35 19.78 -0.07
C GLY A 51 -3.99 19.20 1.20
N GLN A 52 -5.09 18.47 1.02
CA GLN A 52 -5.81 17.81 2.11
C GLN A 52 -4.98 16.65 2.67
N VAL A 53 -5.01 16.48 3.99
CA VAL A 53 -4.30 15.40 4.69
C VAL A 53 -5.28 14.46 5.36
N PHE A 54 -5.02 13.16 5.21
CA PHE A 54 -5.63 12.11 6.01
C PHE A 54 -4.55 11.34 6.77
N LYS A 55 -4.74 11.17 8.08
CA LYS A 55 -3.81 10.44 8.95
C LYS A 55 -4.48 9.18 9.46
N ALA A 56 -3.79 8.05 9.39
CA ALA A 56 -4.32 6.77 9.85
C ALA A 56 -3.27 6.00 10.65
N THR A 57 -3.76 5.24 11.64
CA THR A 57 -3.00 4.24 12.40
C THR A 57 -3.58 2.83 12.26
N GLU A 58 -4.77 2.74 11.63
CA GLU A 58 -5.54 1.52 11.41
C GLU A 58 -5.69 1.24 9.91
N ASP A 59 -6.15 0.04 9.59
CA ASP A 59 -6.47 -0.35 8.22
C ASP A 59 -7.67 0.44 7.68
N CYS A 60 -7.68 0.70 6.38
CA CYS A 60 -8.72 1.47 5.71
C CYS A 60 -9.26 0.69 4.51
N PRO A 61 -10.43 0.04 4.62
CA PRO A 61 -11.01 -0.71 3.51
C PRO A 61 -11.60 0.19 2.41
N SER A 62 -11.82 1.48 2.68
CA SER A 62 -12.37 2.44 1.72
C SER A 62 -11.84 3.86 1.99
N VAL A 63 -10.90 4.30 1.15
CA VAL A 63 -10.36 5.66 1.18
C VAL A 63 -11.45 6.68 0.82
N MET A 64 -12.41 6.30 -0.03
CA MET A 64 -13.53 7.17 -0.39
C MET A 64 -14.40 7.53 0.83
N ASP A 65 -14.61 6.58 1.75
CA ASP A 65 -15.47 6.82 2.91
C ASP A 65 -14.78 7.67 3.98
N GLN A 66 -13.46 7.51 4.14
CA GLN A 66 -12.67 8.17 5.18
C GLN A 66 -12.04 9.50 4.73
N PHE A 67 -11.54 9.55 3.49
CA PHE A 67 -10.79 10.69 2.93
C PHE A 67 -11.52 11.39 1.78
N ARG A 68 -12.70 10.90 1.36
CA ARG A 68 -13.53 11.51 0.29
C ARG A 68 -12.82 11.67 -1.06
N THR A 69 -11.80 10.86 -1.31
CA THR A 69 -11.05 10.78 -2.57
C THR A 69 -10.82 9.32 -2.96
N ARG A 70 -10.49 9.10 -4.24
CA ARG A 70 -10.03 7.80 -4.78
C ARG A 70 -8.56 7.84 -5.21
N GLU A 71 -7.91 8.97 -4.98
CA GLU A 71 -6.55 9.25 -5.43
C GLU A 71 -5.69 9.73 -4.27
N VAL A 72 -4.47 9.19 -4.21
CA VAL A 72 -3.41 9.60 -3.30
C VAL A 72 -2.22 9.98 -4.16
N HIS A 73 -1.78 11.23 -4.04
CA HIS A 73 -0.72 11.78 -4.89
C HIS A 73 0.61 11.87 -4.16
N SER A 74 0.61 11.91 -2.82
CA SER A 74 1.81 11.72 -2.01
C SER A 74 1.46 11.12 -0.65
N CYS A 75 2.43 10.49 0.01
CA CYS A 75 2.24 9.95 1.35
C CYS A 75 3.52 9.90 2.19
N LYS A 76 3.35 9.87 3.51
CA LYS A 76 4.43 9.66 4.48
C LYS A 76 4.09 8.44 5.33
N VAL A 77 4.92 7.41 5.25
CA VAL A 77 4.89 6.30 6.19
C VAL A 77 5.79 6.70 7.35
N LEU A 78 5.15 7.14 8.45
CA LEU A 78 5.86 7.60 9.64
C LEU A 78 6.31 6.41 10.49
N GLU A 79 5.47 5.38 10.62
CA GLU A 79 5.78 4.17 11.37
C GLU A 79 5.15 2.92 10.72
N GLY A 80 5.82 1.78 10.88
CA GLY A 80 5.43 0.49 10.32
C GLY A 80 5.63 0.38 8.80
N ALA A 81 5.10 -0.69 8.24
CA ALA A 81 4.99 -0.92 6.80
C ALA A 81 3.50 -1.06 6.42
N TRP A 82 3.17 -0.65 5.20
CA TRP A 82 1.80 -0.57 4.71
C TRP A 82 1.70 -1.15 3.30
N VAL A 83 0.50 -1.57 2.92
CA VAL A 83 0.18 -1.99 1.57
C VAL A 83 -0.96 -1.13 1.05
N PHE A 84 -0.74 -0.45 -0.08
CA PHE A 84 -1.80 0.20 -0.84
C PHE A 84 -2.44 -0.74 -1.83
N PHE A 85 -3.72 -0.51 -2.09
CA PHE A 85 -4.53 -1.26 -3.03
C PHE A 85 -5.28 -0.30 -3.96
N GLU A 86 -5.27 -0.64 -5.24
CA GLU A 86 -5.96 0.12 -6.30
C GLU A 86 -7.49 0.15 -6.13
N HIS A 87 -8.07 -0.89 -5.50
CA HIS A 87 -9.52 -0.99 -5.27
C HIS A 87 -9.86 -1.03 -3.77
N PRO A 88 -11.12 -0.75 -3.40
CA PRO A 88 -11.61 -0.94 -2.04
C PRO A 88 -11.48 -2.39 -1.59
N ASN A 89 -11.54 -2.60 -0.27
CA ASN A 89 -11.52 -3.93 0.37
C ASN A 89 -10.29 -4.78 0.01
N TYR A 90 -9.13 -4.13 -0.12
CA TYR A 90 -7.82 -4.77 -0.30
C TYR A 90 -7.71 -5.59 -1.59
N ARG A 91 -8.19 -5.03 -2.71
CA ARG A 91 -8.20 -5.69 -4.03
C ARG A 91 -7.42 -4.90 -5.08
N GLY A 92 -7.14 -5.57 -6.20
CA GLY A 92 -6.44 -4.98 -7.34
C GLY A 92 -4.93 -4.97 -7.15
N ARG A 93 -4.24 -4.05 -7.82
CA ARG A 93 -2.79 -3.90 -7.70
C ARG A 93 -2.38 -3.55 -6.28
N GLN A 94 -1.28 -4.15 -5.82
CA GLN A 94 -0.70 -3.93 -4.51
C GLN A 94 0.59 -3.12 -4.63
N TYR A 95 0.83 -2.24 -3.67
CA TYR A 95 2.07 -1.47 -3.57
C TYR A 95 2.58 -1.52 -2.14
N LEU A 96 3.83 -1.98 -1.94
CA LEU A 96 4.47 -2.00 -0.63
C LEU A 96 5.05 -0.64 -0.30
N LEU A 97 4.72 -0.11 0.88
CA LEU A 97 5.30 1.11 1.42
C LEU A 97 6.03 0.78 2.72
N GLN A 98 7.33 1.01 2.73
CA GLN A 98 8.14 0.98 3.95
C GLN A 98 8.19 2.38 4.56
N LYS A 99 8.68 2.50 5.80
CA LYS A 99 8.90 3.79 6.45
C LYS A 99 9.69 4.74 5.54
N GLY A 100 9.15 5.93 5.30
CA GLY A 100 9.72 6.86 4.34
C GLY A 100 8.73 7.89 3.81
N GLU A 101 9.24 8.72 2.90
CA GLU A 101 8.52 9.80 2.24
C GLU A 101 8.35 9.48 0.75
N TYR A 102 7.12 9.58 0.26
CA TYR A 102 6.78 9.32 -1.14
C TYR A 102 6.05 10.53 -1.73
N ARG A 103 6.75 11.30 -2.56
CA ARG A 103 6.27 12.58 -3.08
C ARG A 103 5.29 12.42 -4.24
N ARG A 104 5.34 11.29 -4.95
CA ARG A 104 4.54 11.00 -6.14
C ARG A 104 4.22 9.50 -6.25
N PRO A 105 3.18 9.09 -7.02
CA PRO A 105 2.80 7.69 -7.13
C PRO A 105 3.87 6.74 -7.66
N VAL A 106 4.74 7.24 -8.53
CA VAL A 106 5.89 6.49 -9.04
C VAL A 106 6.87 6.07 -7.95
N ASP A 107 6.93 6.81 -6.83
CA ASP A 107 7.85 6.52 -5.72
C ASP A 107 7.46 5.21 -5.00
N TRP A 108 6.18 4.82 -5.00
CA TRP A 108 5.72 3.49 -4.52
C TRP A 108 5.45 2.50 -5.67
N GLY A 109 5.88 2.83 -6.90
CA GLY A 109 5.79 1.96 -8.06
C GLY A 109 4.43 1.93 -8.76
N ALA A 110 3.54 2.89 -8.48
CA ALA A 110 2.28 3.03 -9.19
C ALA A 110 2.43 3.89 -10.46
N VAL A 111 1.64 3.55 -11.49
CA VAL A 111 1.57 4.33 -12.75
C VAL A 111 0.50 5.43 -12.68
N CYS A 112 -0.49 5.26 -11.80
CA CYS A 112 -1.57 6.21 -11.55
C CYS A 112 -1.74 6.43 -10.04
N PRO A 113 -2.37 7.54 -9.60
CA PRO A 113 -2.56 7.85 -8.17
C PRO A 113 -3.68 7.04 -7.51
N SER A 114 -4.30 6.07 -8.20
CA SER A 114 -5.46 5.36 -7.67
C SER A 114 -5.09 4.48 -6.47
N VAL A 115 -5.62 4.86 -5.31
CA VAL A 115 -5.46 4.14 -4.05
C VAL A 115 -6.81 4.22 -3.33
N GLN A 116 -7.47 3.07 -3.18
CA GLN A 116 -8.84 3.01 -2.65
C GLN A 116 -8.96 2.19 -1.36
N SER A 117 -7.93 1.43 -0.99
CA SER A 117 -7.79 0.87 0.35
C SER A 117 -6.33 0.69 0.72
N PHE A 118 -6.05 0.60 2.01
CA PHE A 118 -4.72 0.31 2.52
C PHE A 118 -4.77 -0.42 3.85
N ARG A 119 -3.76 -1.22 4.15
CA ARG A 119 -3.66 -1.93 5.44
C ARG A 119 -2.23 -1.97 5.94
N ARG A 120 -2.09 -2.14 7.25
CA ARG A 120 -0.82 -2.42 7.91
C ARG A 120 -0.30 -3.77 7.44
N LEU A 121 1.00 -3.84 7.19
CA LEU A 121 1.68 -5.11 7.02
C LEU A 121 2.16 -5.57 8.40
N ILE A 122 1.50 -6.61 8.91
CA ILE A 122 1.80 -7.24 10.20
C ILE A 122 2.44 -8.60 9.89
N GLU A 123 3.37 -9.04 10.74
CA GLU A 123 4.01 -10.36 10.66
C GLU A 123 3.04 -11.52 10.94
#